data_AF-Q9IBD6-F1
#
_entry.id   AF-Q9IBD6-F1
#
_cell.length_a   1.000
_cell.length_b   1.000
_cell.length_c   1.000
_cell.angle_alpha   90.00
_cell.angle_beta   90.00
_cell.angle_gamma   90.00
#
_symmetry.space_group_name_H-M   'P 1'
#
loop_
_entity.id
_entity.type
_entity.pdbx_description
1 polymer ?
#
loop_
_entity_poly.entity_id
_entity_poly.type
_entity_poly.pdbx_seq_one_letter_code
_entity_poly.pdbx_strand_id
1 'polypeptide(L)'
;RDPWNWLDFMVISMAYLTELVDLGNVSVLRTFRVLRALKTITVIPGLKTIVGALIQSVRKLADAMVLTVFCLSVFALIGLQLFMGNLRQKCVLIPQWLYGNLTFDINSTNGYYGNDTHDNGTKSKHLEFEFERHINNPDNYYYLTGQGDPLLCGNSSDAGVCPESYVCLKVGANPNYGYTSYDSFGWAFLALFRLMTQDFWENLFQLTLRTAGKTYMIFFVVVIFLGSFYLINLILAVVAMAYAEQN
;
A
#
# COMPACT_ATOMS: atom_id res chain seq x y z
N ARG A 1 43.15 8.33 1.85
CA ARG A 1 42.67 7.35 2.86
C ARG A 1 41.66 6.48 2.12
N ASP A 2 41.96 5.20 1.90
CA ASP A 2 41.19 4.37 0.98
C ASP A 2 39.82 4.00 1.57
N PRO A 3 38.70 4.35 0.91
CA PRO A 3 37.35 4.06 1.42
C PRO A 3 37.09 2.55 1.53
N TRP A 4 37.73 1.77 0.67
CA TRP A 4 37.64 0.31 0.64
C TRP A 4 38.20 -0.35 1.90
N ASN A 5 39.19 0.26 2.55
CA ASN A 5 39.73 -0.24 3.82
C ASN A 5 38.71 -0.10 4.96
N TRP A 6 37.74 0.82 4.83
CA TRP A 6 36.64 0.97 5.79
C TRP A 6 35.61 -0.16 5.65
N LEU A 7 35.35 -0.60 4.41
CA LEU A 7 34.53 -1.79 4.14
C LEU A 7 35.22 -3.06 4.68
N ASP A 8 36.52 -3.23 4.41
CA ASP A 8 37.29 -4.37 4.94
C ASP A 8 37.31 -4.36 6.48
N PHE A 9 37.44 -3.19 7.12
CA PHE A 9 37.35 -3.05 8.58
C PHE A 9 35.97 -3.43 9.12
N MET A 10 34.88 -2.95 8.51
CA MET A 10 33.50 -3.29 8.91
C MET A 10 33.22 -4.79 8.79
N VAL A 11 33.69 -5.44 7.72
CA VAL A 11 33.50 -6.89 7.52
C VAL A 11 34.27 -7.69 8.58
N ILE A 12 35.51 -7.29 8.88
CA ILE A 12 36.33 -7.95 9.90
C ILE A 12 35.73 -7.72 11.30
N SER A 13 35.33 -6.49 11.64
CA SER A 13 34.74 -6.19 12.95
C SER A 13 33.43 -6.94 13.18
N MET A 14 32.57 -7.03 12.16
CA MET A 14 31.32 -7.79 12.27
C MET A 14 31.56 -9.29 12.39
N ALA A 15 32.57 -9.84 11.70
CA ALA A 15 32.92 -11.25 11.84
C ALA A 15 33.35 -11.58 13.30
N TYR A 16 34.26 -10.78 13.87
CA TYR A 16 34.70 -10.95 15.26
C TYR A 16 33.57 -10.74 16.26
N LEU A 17 32.69 -9.75 16.04
CA LEU A 17 31.53 -9.54 16.90
C LEU A 17 30.57 -10.74 16.90
N THR A 18 30.39 -11.43 15.77
CA THR A 18 29.56 -12.63 15.71
C THR A 18 30.20 -13.88 16.34
N GLU A 19 31.50 -13.85 16.61
CA GLU A 19 32.27 -14.97 17.20
C GLU A 19 32.53 -14.77 18.70
N LEU A 20 32.67 -13.52 19.15
CA LEU A 20 32.94 -13.16 20.56
C LEU A 20 31.67 -13.01 21.41
N VAL A 21 30.51 -12.86 20.77
CA VAL A 21 29.27 -12.48 21.44
C VAL A 21 28.20 -13.53 21.17
N ASP A 22 28.11 -14.53 22.05
CA ASP A 22 27.06 -15.56 22.04
C ASP A 22 25.75 -14.99 22.64
N LEU A 23 25.29 -13.85 22.12
CA LEU A 23 24.04 -13.20 22.51
C LEU A 23 22.85 -13.93 21.88
N GLY A 24 22.58 -15.14 22.34
CA GLY A 24 21.31 -15.84 22.13
C GLY A 24 20.79 -15.90 20.69
N ASN A 25 19.49 -16.19 20.55
CA ASN A 25 18.84 -16.53 19.27
C ASN A 25 18.57 -15.31 18.35
N VAL A 26 19.52 -14.37 18.23
CA VAL A 26 19.40 -13.23 17.31
C VAL A 26 19.74 -13.70 15.89
N SER A 27 18.72 -14.18 15.18
CA SER A 27 18.80 -14.67 13.79
C SER A 27 19.49 -13.68 12.82
N VAL A 28 19.43 -12.37 13.12
CA VAL A 28 20.06 -11.28 12.35
C VAL A 28 21.59 -11.34 12.36
N LEU A 29 22.23 -11.84 13.42
CA LEU A 29 23.70 -11.94 13.45
C LEU A 29 24.23 -12.99 12.45
N ARG A 30 23.38 -13.96 12.08
CA ARG A 30 23.72 -14.98 11.08
C ARG A 30 23.67 -14.42 9.65
N THR A 31 22.79 -13.45 9.34
CA THR A 31 22.72 -12.81 8.02
C THR A 31 23.92 -11.89 7.75
N PHE A 32 24.55 -11.30 8.78
CA PHE A 32 25.76 -10.49 8.59
C PHE A 32 26.96 -11.28 8.04
N ARG A 33 26.98 -12.61 8.17
CA ARG A 33 28.01 -13.45 7.55
C ARG A 33 27.99 -13.36 6.02
N VAL A 34 26.87 -12.94 5.41
CA VAL A 34 26.78 -12.70 3.95
C VAL A 34 27.67 -11.53 3.51
N LEU A 35 27.95 -10.56 4.39
CA LEU A 35 28.81 -9.41 4.07
C LEU A 35 30.25 -9.81 3.71
N ARG A 36 30.72 -11.00 4.11
CA ARG A 36 32.02 -11.53 3.66
C ARG A 36 32.11 -11.72 2.14
N ALA A 37 30.96 -11.92 1.47
CA ALA A 37 30.90 -11.99 0.02
C ALA A 37 31.26 -10.64 -0.64
N LEU A 38 31.01 -9.51 0.03
CA LEU A 38 31.40 -8.18 -0.46
C LEU A 38 32.92 -7.97 -0.49
N LYS A 39 33.70 -8.77 0.26
CA LYS A 39 35.18 -8.77 0.17
C LYS A 39 35.67 -9.12 -1.24
N THR A 40 34.87 -9.81 -2.05
CA THR A 40 35.22 -10.06 -3.46
C THR A 40 35.38 -8.76 -4.27
N ILE A 41 34.63 -7.71 -3.91
CA ILE A 41 34.77 -6.36 -4.49
C ILE A 41 36.11 -5.74 -4.14
N THR A 42 36.63 -5.95 -2.92
CA THR A 42 37.92 -5.39 -2.50
C THR A 42 39.12 -6.20 -2.99
N VAL A 43 38.94 -7.52 -3.19
CA VAL A 43 39.97 -8.45 -3.68
C VAL A 43 40.20 -8.36 -5.19
N ILE A 44 39.14 -8.17 -5.99
CA ILE A 44 39.25 -8.11 -7.46
C ILE A 44 39.33 -6.64 -7.91
N PRO A 45 40.47 -6.16 -8.44
CA PRO A 45 40.65 -4.75 -8.78
C PRO A 45 39.66 -4.26 -9.85
N GLY A 46 39.27 -5.12 -10.80
CA GLY A 46 38.27 -4.76 -11.82
C GLY A 46 36.87 -4.48 -11.25
N LEU A 47 36.49 -5.11 -10.14
CA LEU A 47 35.16 -4.93 -9.53
C LEU A 47 35.04 -3.58 -8.80
N LYS A 48 36.16 -3.05 -8.27
CA LYS A 48 36.21 -1.68 -7.70
C LYS A 48 35.85 -0.62 -8.72
N THR A 49 36.36 -0.76 -9.94
CA THR A 49 36.09 0.19 -11.04
C THR A 49 34.62 0.15 -11.44
N ILE A 50 34.02 -1.04 -11.58
CA ILE A 50 32.61 -1.20 -11.93
C ILE A 50 31.69 -0.59 -10.86
N VAL A 51 31.92 -0.91 -9.58
CA VAL A 51 31.11 -0.37 -8.48
C VAL A 51 31.28 1.15 -8.36
N GLY A 52 32.50 1.66 -8.56
CA GLY A 52 32.76 3.11 -8.61
C GLY A 52 31.98 3.80 -9.73
N ALA A 53 31.97 3.23 -10.94
CA ALA A 53 31.20 3.73 -12.06
C ALA A 53 29.69 3.70 -11.77
N LEU A 54 29.17 2.60 -11.20
CA LEU A 54 27.76 2.47 -10.82
C LEU A 54 27.33 3.54 -9.80
N ILE A 55 28.12 3.74 -8.74
CA ILE A 55 27.84 4.76 -7.71
C ILE A 55 27.87 6.17 -8.32
N GLN A 56 28.78 6.42 -9.26
CA GLN A 56 28.85 7.70 -9.97
C GLN A 56 27.58 7.94 -10.81
N SER A 57 27.07 6.91 -11.48
CA SER A 57 25.82 6.98 -12.24
C SER A 57 24.60 7.24 -11.35
N VAL A 58 24.52 6.62 -10.17
CA VAL A 58 23.44 6.88 -9.19
C VAL A 58 23.45 8.32 -8.71
N ARG A 59 24.62 8.93 -8.50
CA ARG A 59 24.71 10.35 -8.10
C ARG A 59 24.19 11.29 -9.19
N LYS A 60 24.43 10.98 -10.46
CA LYS A 60 23.87 11.74 -11.60
C LYS A 60 22.34 11.61 -11.68
N LEU A 61 21.78 10.50 -11.20
CA LEU A 61 20.32 10.28 -11.12
C LEU A 61 19.67 10.90 -9.88
N ALA A 62 20.44 11.42 -8.92
CA ALA A 62 19.89 11.90 -7.65
C ALA A 62 18.85 13.03 -7.85
N ASP A 63 19.08 13.93 -8.80
CA ASP A 63 18.16 15.02 -9.11
C ASP A 63 16.82 14.51 -9.66
N ALA A 64 16.90 13.57 -10.63
CA ALA A 64 15.72 12.89 -11.17
C ALA A 64 14.95 12.10 -10.09
N MET A 65 15.67 11.48 -9.14
CA MET A 65 15.07 10.78 -8.01
C MET A 65 14.33 11.72 -7.05
N VAL A 66 14.89 12.90 -6.75
CA VAL A 66 14.22 13.90 -5.92
C VAL A 66 12.94 14.40 -6.59
N LEU A 67 12.99 14.72 -7.89
CA LEU A 67 11.81 15.11 -8.67
C LEU A 67 10.74 14.00 -8.65
N THR A 68 11.15 12.74 -8.82
CA THR A 68 10.26 11.58 -8.80
C THR A 68 9.55 11.44 -7.45
N VAL A 69 10.28 11.52 -6.35
CA VAL A 69 9.71 11.44 -4.99
C VAL A 69 8.75 12.61 -4.74
N PHE A 70 9.10 13.81 -5.19
CA PHE A 70 8.23 14.99 -5.07
C PHE A 70 6.91 14.80 -5.83
N CYS A 71 6.96 14.41 -7.10
CA CYS A 71 5.77 14.16 -7.91
C CYS A 71 4.90 13.05 -7.32
N LEU A 72 5.50 11.93 -6.88
CA LEU A 72 4.78 10.84 -6.21
C LEU A 72 4.10 11.32 -4.92
N SER A 73 4.75 12.20 -4.15
CA SER A 73 4.19 12.74 -2.92
C SER A 73 2.93 13.57 -3.20
N VAL A 74 2.93 14.38 -4.26
CA VAL A 74 1.76 15.17 -4.68
C VAL A 74 0.60 14.25 -5.07
N PHE A 75 0.85 13.26 -5.93
CA PHE A 75 -0.19 12.30 -6.32
C PHE A 75 -0.67 11.42 -5.16
N ALA A 76 0.20 11.10 -4.21
CA ALA A 76 -0.16 10.35 -3.01
C ALA A 76 -1.11 11.15 -2.10
N LEU A 77 -0.90 12.47 -1.95
CA LEU A 77 -1.83 13.32 -1.21
C LEU A 77 -3.19 13.43 -1.89
N ILE A 78 -3.21 13.57 -3.22
CA ILE A 78 -4.46 13.57 -4.00
C ILE A 78 -5.18 12.22 -3.86
N GLY A 79 -4.47 11.11 -4.05
CA GLY A 79 -5.03 9.76 -3.93
C GLY A 79 -5.54 9.46 -2.52
N LEU A 80 -4.82 9.91 -1.48
CA LEU A 80 -5.27 9.81 -0.10
C LEU A 80 -6.59 10.54 0.13
N GLN A 81 -6.69 11.79 -0.32
CA GLN A 81 -7.92 12.58 -0.13
C GLN A 81 -9.11 12.02 -0.92
N LEU A 82 -8.88 11.48 -2.12
CA LEU A 82 -9.94 10.91 -2.95
C LEU A 82 -10.41 9.53 -2.47
N PHE A 83 -9.51 8.70 -1.96
CA PHE A 83 -9.79 7.28 -1.72
C PHE A 83 -9.67 6.86 -0.24
N MET A 84 -9.70 7.80 0.69
CA MET A 84 -9.51 7.55 2.13
C MET A 84 -10.52 6.52 2.68
N GLY A 85 -10.06 5.31 2.93
CA GLY A 85 -10.86 4.21 3.45
C GLY A 85 -11.93 3.65 2.51
N ASN A 86 -11.86 3.94 1.20
CA ASN A 86 -12.74 3.31 0.21
C ASN A 86 -12.43 1.81 0.07
N LEU A 87 -11.15 1.42 0.19
CA LEU A 87 -10.75 0.00 0.10
C LEU A 87 -11.21 -0.86 1.29
N ARG A 88 -11.78 -0.24 2.34
CA ARG A 88 -12.41 -0.96 3.46
C ARG A 88 -13.89 -1.27 3.22
N GLN A 89 -14.48 -0.79 2.12
CA GLN A 89 -15.89 -1.03 1.81
C GLN A 89 -16.11 -2.47 1.36
N LYS A 90 -16.96 -3.21 2.07
CA LYS A 90 -17.24 -4.63 1.85
C LYS A 90 -18.74 -4.89 1.79
N CYS A 91 -19.13 -5.94 1.08
CA CYS A 91 -20.49 -6.45 1.11
C CYS A 91 -20.71 -7.29 2.38
N VAL A 92 -21.57 -6.83 3.28
CA VAL A 92 -21.92 -7.49 4.55
C VAL A 92 -23.36 -7.96 4.51
N LEU A 93 -23.62 -9.18 4.99
CA LEU A 93 -24.96 -9.74 5.07
C LEU A 93 -25.80 -8.93 6.07
N ILE A 94 -26.96 -8.43 5.63
CA ILE A 94 -27.89 -7.71 6.50
C ILE A 94 -28.56 -8.72 7.46
N PRO A 95 -28.52 -8.51 8.78
CA PRO A 95 -29.17 -9.41 9.71
C PRO A 95 -30.69 -9.24 9.68
N GLN A 96 -31.41 -10.36 9.69
CA GLN A 96 -32.87 -10.41 9.49
C GLN A 96 -33.67 -9.59 10.52
N TRP A 97 -33.17 -9.43 11.75
CA TRP A 97 -33.83 -8.63 12.80
C TRP A 97 -33.92 -7.12 12.48
N LEU A 98 -33.19 -6.64 11.47
CA LEU A 98 -33.14 -5.23 11.08
C LEU A 98 -34.22 -4.90 10.02
N TYR A 99 -34.77 -5.92 9.35
CA TYR A 99 -35.82 -5.77 8.34
C TYR A 99 -37.18 -5.38 8.93
N GLY A 100 -37.39 -5.53 10.24
CA GLY A 100 -38.68 -5.33 10.89
C GLY A 100 -39.01 -3.89 11.30
N ASN A 101 -38.02 -2.98 11.40
CA ASN A 101 -38.21 -1.68 12.08
C ASN A 101 -37.52 -0.47 11.41
N LEU A 102 -37.02 -0.56 10.17
CA LEU A 102 -36.31 0.55 9.51
C LEU A 102 -36.89 0.88 8.12
N THR A 103 -37.53 2.04 8.02
CA THR A 103 -37.58 2.79 6.76
C THR A 103 -36.18 3.36 6.50
N PHE A 104 -35.57 2.93 5.40
CA PHE A 104 -34.24 3.34 4.97
C PHE A 104 -34.27 4.79 4.45
N ASP A 105 -34.06 5.76 5.35
CA ASP A 105 -33.81 7.15 4.96
C ASP A 105 -32.32 7.35 4.67
N ILE A 106 -32.00 7.54 3.39
CA ILE A 106 -30.64 7.69 2.81
C ILE A 106 -29.99 9.06 3.14
N ASN A 107 -30.58 9.85 4.05
CA ASN A 107 -30.10 11.20 4.37
C ASN A 107 -29.85 11.36 5.88
N SER A 108 -28.76 10.81 6.41
CA SER A 108 -28.17 11.39 7.62
C SER A 108 -26.72 10.95 7.87
N THR A 109 -25.84 11.94 7.89
CA THR A 109 -24.40 11.87 8.17
C THR A 109 -24.05 11.77 9.66
N ASN A 110 -25.00 11.58 10.57
CA ASN A 110 -24.73 11.54 12.00
C ASN A 110 -25.60 10.49 12.71
N GLY A 111 -24.99 9.39 13.13
CA GLY A 111 -25.47 8.53 14.23
C GLY A 111 -26.77 7.76 14.00
N TYR A 112 -26.80 6.52 14.49
CA TYR A 112 -28.03 5.74 14.58
C TYR A 112 -28.97 6.36 15.62
N TYR A 113 -29.97 7.12 15.19
CA TYR A 113 -31.11 7.51 16.02
C TYR A 113 -32.35 6.78 15.53
N GLY A 114 -32.70 5.68 16.21
CA GLY A 114 -34.05 5.12 16.13
C GLY A 114 -35.01 6.01 16.91
N ASN A 115 -36.06 6.51 16.25
CA ASN A 115 -37.18 7.15 16.93
C ASN A 115 -38.08 6.07 17.55
N ASP A 116 -37.70 5.56 18.72
CA ASP A 116 -38.61 4.79 19.56
C ASP A 116 -39.10 5.70 20.69
N THR A 117 -40.33 6.20 20.55
CA THR A 117 -40.99 7.06 21.55
C THR A 117 -41.45 6.30 22.81
N HIS A 118 -40.97 5.09 23.09
CA HIS A 118 -41.38 4.36 24.30
C HIS A 118 -40.50 3.14 24.66
N ASP A 119 -39.18 3.28 24.88
CA ASP A 119 -38.47 2.23 25.65
C ASP A 119 -37.17 2.69 26.33
N ASN A 120 -36.85 2.05 27.46
CA ASN A 120 -35.69 2.31 28.30
C ASN A 120 -34.37 2.30 27.49
N GLY A 121 -33.53 3.33 27.65
CA GLY A 121 -32.25 3.52 26.96
C GLY A 121 -31.17 2.44 27.15
N THR A 122 -31.47 1.32 27.83
CA THR A 122 -30.61 0.14 27.97
C THR A 122 -30.74 -0.84 26.81
N LYS A 123 -31.90 -0.96 26.15
CA LYS A 123 -32.07 -1.88 25.00
C LYS A 123 -31.39 -1.39 23.73
N SER A 124 -31.36 -0.08 23.50
CA SER A 124 -30.72 0.53 22.34
C SER A 124 -29.21 0.25 22.29
N LYS A 125 -28.52 0.29 23.44
CA LYS A 125 -27.07 -0.02 23.53
C LYS A 125 -26.73 -1.50 23.28
N HIS A 126 -27.63 -2.43 23.63
CA HIS A 126 -27.42 -3.85 23.38
C HIS A 126 -27.47 -4.17 21.88
N LEU A 127 -28.44 -3.57 21.17
CA LEU A 127 -28.60 -3.74 19.73
C LEU A 127 -27.43 -3.15 18.93
N GLU A 128 -26.91 -1.99 19.34
CA GLU A 128 -25.73 -1.37 18.73
C GLU A 128 -24.48 -2.26 18.88
N PHE A 129 -24.28 -2.84 20.07
CA PHE A 129 -23.19 -3.77 20.33
C PHE A 129 -23.30 -5.07 19.52
N GLU A 130 -24.50 -5.64 19.41
CA GLU A 130 -24.74 -6.83 18.57
C GLU A 130 -24.52 -6.52 17.08
N PHE A 131 -24.91 -5.33 16.63
CA PHE A 131 -24.67 -4.87 15.27
C PHE A 131 -23.18 -4.72 14.97
N GLU A 132 -22.42 -4.04 15.83
CA GLU A 132 -20.95 -3.90 15.75
C GLU A 132 -20.25 -5.26 15.69
N ARG A 133 -20.70 -6.23 16.50
CA ARG A 133 -20.17 -7.60 16.48
C ARG A 133 -20.49 -8.31 15.16
N HIS A 134 -21.71 -8.13 14.65
CA HIS A 134 -22.17 -8.75 13.41
C HIS A 134 -21.40 -8.22 12.20
N ILE A 135 -21.23 -6.90 12.09
CA ILE A 135 -20.53 -6.29 10.95
C ILE A 135 -19.02 -6.57 10.94
N ASN A 136 -18.41 -6.82 12.10
CA ASN A 136 -16.99 -7.12 12.20
C ASN A 136 -16.68 -8.62 12.03
N ASN A 137 -17.69 -9.50 12.04
CA ASN A 137 -17.49 -10.93 11.84
C ASN A 137 -17.14 -11.25 10.36
N PRO A 138 -15.96 -11.83 10.07
CA PRO A 138 -15.56 -12.15 8.70
C PRO A 138 -16.46 -13.17 8.00
N ASP A 139 -17.23 -13.97 8.75
CA ASP A 139 -18.17 -14.96 8.19
C ASP A 139 -19.37 -14.29 7.49
N ASN A 140 -19.67 -13.04 7.85
CA ASN A 140 -20.77 -12.27 7.29
C ASN A 140 -20.38 -11.51 6.01
N TYR A 141 -19.11 -11.56 5.60
CA TYR A 141 -18.65 -10.95 4.37
C TYR A 141 -18.95 -11.83 3.16
N TYR A 142 -19.21 -11.20 2.02
CA TYR A 142 -19.36 -11.92 0.76
C TYR A 142 -17.99 -12.21 0.14
N TYR A 143 -17.74 -13.48 -0.23
CA TYR A 143 -16.51 -13.91 -0.92
C TYR A 143 -16.86 -14.48 -2.30
N LEU A 144 -16.05 -14.13 -3.31
CA LEU A 144 -16.15 -14.81 -4.60
C LEU A 144 -15.47 -16.17 -4.55
N THR A 145 -15.98 -17.11 -5.35
CA THR A 145 -15.40 -18.44 -5.49
C THR A 145 -13.94 -18.35 -5.93
N GLY A 146 -13.02 -18.85 -5.09
CA GLY A 146 -11.58 -18.86 -5.36
C GLY A 146 -10.82 -17.60 -4.96
N GLN A 147 -11.46 -16.61 -4.31
CA GLN A 147 -10.78 -15.43 -3.76
C GLN A 147 -10.70 -15.49 -2.22
N GLY A 148 -9.53 -15.15 -1.67
CA GLY A 148 -9.31 -15.11 -0.22
C GLY A 148 -9.75 -13.80 0.45
N ASP A 149 -9.86 -12.71 -0.32
CA ASP A 149 -10.32 -11.41 0.17
C ASP A 149 -11.83 -11.23 -0.09
N PRO A 150 -12.55 -10.54 0.80
CA PRO A 150 -13.97 -10.27 0.62
C PRO A 150 -14.23 -9.28 -0.52
N LEU A 151 -15.42 -9.37 -1.11
CA LEU A 151 -15.82 -8.53 -2.23
C LEU A 151 -15.96 -7.07 -1.79
N LEU A 152 -15.24 -6.20 -2.51
CA LEU A 152 -15.36 -4.76 -2.34
C LEU A 152 -16.58 -4.20 -3.08
N CYS A 153 -17.12 -3.12 -2.53
CA CYS A 153 -18.30 -2.41 -3.03
C CYS A 153 -18.14 -0.89 -2.89
N GLY A 154 -19.06 -0.13 -3.48
CA GLY A 154 -19.15 1.30 -3.26
C GLY A 154 -20.59 1.79 -3.25
N ASN A 155 -20.82 2.97 -2.67
CA ASN A 155 -22.15 3.58 -2.58
C ASN A 155 -22.50 4.44 -3.80
N SER A 156 -21.52 4.77 -4.63
CA SER A 156 -21.71 5.52 -5.88
C SER A 156 -22.46 4.66 -6.91
N SER A 157 -23.32 5.26 -7.74
CA SER A 157 -24.05 4.56 -8.80
C SER A 157 -23.14 3.83 -9.80
N ASP A 158 -21.92 4.34 -10.00
CA ASP A 158 -20.92 3.78 -10.92
C ASP A 158 -19.95 2.79 -10.25
N ALA A 159 -20.13 2.50 -8.96
CA ALA A 159 -19.29 1.59 -8.20
C ALA A 159 -19.80 0.13 -8.25
N GLY A 160 -19.05 -0.77 -7.62
CA GLY A 160 -19.40 -2.19 -7.54
C GLY A 160 -20.60 -2.42 -6.63
N VAL A 161 -21.63 -3.08 -7.18
CA VAL A 161 -22.86 -3.43 -6.47
C VAL A 161 -22.68 -4.76 -5.73
N CYS A 162 -23.32 -4.87 -4.57
CA CYS A 162 -23.41 -6.10 -3.79
C CYS A 162 -24.55 -7.00 -4.29
N PRO A 163 -24.46 -8.34 -4.09
CA PRO A 163 -25.57 -9.25 -4.39
C PRO A 163 -26.77 -9.01 -3.46
N GLU A 164 -27.93 -9.56 -3.81
CA GLU A 164 -29.15 -9.46 -2.99
C GLU A 164 -28.88 -9.93 -1.55
N SER A 165 -29.51 -9.26 -0.57
CA SER A 165 -29.33 -9.45 0.89
C SER A 165 -28.01 -8.96 1.52
N TYR A 166 -27.14 -8.33 0.72
CA TYR A 166 -25.92 -7.69 1.22
C TYR A 166 -25.98 -6.16 1.08
N VAL A 167 -25.42 -5.47 2.08
CA VAL A 167 -25.27 -4.01 2.07
C VAL A 167 -23.78 -3.63 2.03
N CYS A 168 -23.47 -2.53 1.36
CA CYS A 168 -22.12 -2.02 1.32
C CYS A 168 -21.80 -1.19 2.57
N LEU A 169 -20.85 -1.66 3.39
CA LEU A 169 -20.42 -0.98 4.61
C LEU A 169 -18.90 -0.92 4.69
N LYS A 170 -18.38 0.14 5.31
CA LYS A 170 -16.94 0.35 5.52
C LYS A 170 -16.50 -0.37 6.80
N VAL A 171 -16.02 -1.61 6.67
CA VAL A 171 -15.68 -2.47 7.82
C VAL A 171 -14.46 -3.35 7.60
N GLY A 172 -13.81 -3.72 8.70
CA GLY A 172 -12.68 -4.65 8.71
C GLY A 172 -11.36 -4.10 8.14
N ALA A 173 -10.45 -5.03 7.85
CA ALA A 173 -9.12 -4.72 7.32
C ALA A 173 -9.13 -4.46 5.81
N ASN A 174 -8.12 -3.72 5.35
CA ASN A 174 -7.86 -3.47 3.93
C ASN A 174 -7.44 -4.78 3.20
N PRO A 175 -7.60 -4.86 1.86
CA PRO A 175 -7.21 -6.03 1.06
C PRO A 175 -5.71 -6.35 1.14
N ASN A 176 -5.34 -7.56 0.72
CA ASN A 176 -3.96 -8.03 0.66
C ASN A 176 -3.24 -7.88 2.02
N TYR A 177 -3.77 -8.50 3.08
CA TYR A 177 -3.24 -8.42 4.45
C TYR A 177 -3.11 -7.00 5.02
N GLY A 178 -3.88 -6.05 4.49
CA GLY A 178 -3.86 -4.66 4.93
C GLY A 178 -2.85 -3.77 4.21
N TYR A 179 -2.04 -4.32 3.29
CA TYR A 179 -1.00 -3.57 2.57
C TYR A 179 -1.54 -2.65 1.48
N THR A 180 -2.73 -2.95 0.94
CA THR A 180 -3.33 -2.17 -0.15
C THR A 180 -4.35 -1.17 0.42
N SER A 181 -3.93 0.07 0.66
CA SER A 181 -4.81 1.11 1.19
C SER A 181 -4.38 2.54 0.81
N TYR A 182 -5.30 3.49 0.90
CA TYR A 182 -5.05 4.93 0.77
C TYR A 182 -5.31 5.69 2.09
N ASP A 183 -5.36 4.97 3.22
CA ASP A 183 -5.80 5.52 4.52
C ASP A 183 -4.75 6.42 5.17
N SER A 184 -3.47 6.16 4.89
CA SER A 184 -2.34 6.91 5.40
C SER A 184 -1.39 7.29 4.27
N PHE A 185 -0.63 8.36 4.46
CA PHE A 185 0.29 8.86 3.43
C PHE A 185 1.30 7.79 2.99
N GLY A 186 1.83 7.00 3.93
CA GLY A 186 2.81 5.95 3.61
C GLY A 186 2.23 4.83 2.73
N TRP A 187 1.01 4.37 3.02
CA TRP A 187 0.35 3.35 2.20
C TRP A 187 -0.08 3.90 0.84
N ALA A 188 -0.60 5.13 0.81
CA ALA A 188 -0.90 5.81 -0.43
C ALA A 188 0.36 5.98 -1.30
N PHE A 189 1.47 6.43 -0.71
CA PHE A 189 2.74 6.57 -1.42
C PHE A 189 3.22 5.23 -2.00
N LEU A 190 3.13 4.14 -1.24
CA LEU A 190 3.47 2.80 -1.75
C LEU A 190 2.54 2.36 -2.89
N ALA A 191 1.24 2.63 -2.79
CA ALA A 191 0.26 2.33 -3.83
C ALA A 191 0.55 3.12 -5.12
N LEU A 192 0.89 4.41 -5.02
CA LEU A 192 1.27 5.25 -6.16
C LEU A 192 2.62 4.83 -6.75
N PHE A 193 3.59 4.46 -5.92
CA PHE A 193 4.86 3.92 -6.38
C PHE A 193 4.64 2.65 -7.22
N ARG A 194 3.78 1.74 -6.75
CA ARG A 194 3.36 0.54 -7.49
C ARG A 194 2.70 0.88 -8.83
N LEU A 195 1.87 1.92 -8.90
CA LEU A 195 1.29 2.40 -10.17
C LEU A 195 2.37 2.95 -11.12
N MET A 196 3.36 3.69 -10.59
CA MET A 196 4.46 4.25 -11.40
C MET A 196 5.34 3.16 -12.00
N THR A 197 5.66 2.12 -11.23
CA THR A 197 6.45 0.98 -11.69
C THR A 197 5.64 -0.01 -12.52
N GLN A 198 4.33 0.20 -12.65
CA GLN A 198 3.39 -0.70 -13.32
C GLN A 198 3.47 -2.13 -12.77
N ASP A 199 3.66 -2.28 -11.45
CA ASP A 199 3.76 -3.59 -10.81
C ASP A 199 2.38 -4.07 -10.32
N PHE A 200 1.81 -5.08 -10.99
CA PHE A 200 0.48 -5.62 -10.71
C PHE A 200 -0.60 -4.52 -10.59
N TRP A 201 -0.41 -3.39 -11.28
CA TRP A 201 -1.18 -2.14 -11.08
C TRP A 201 -2.66 -2.30 -11.44
N GLU A 202 -2.98 -3.21 -12.36
CA GLU A 202 -4.31 -3.51 -12.84
C GLU A 202 -5.24 -3.99 -11.72
N ASN A 203 -4.71 -4.74 -10.75
CA ASN A 203 -5.47 -5.18 -9.59
C ASN A 203 -5.83 -4.00 -8.67
N LEU A 204 -4.86 -3.13 -8.36
CA LEU A 204 -5.11 -1.92 -7.56
C LEU A 204 -6.10 -0.99 -8.26
N PHE A 205 -5.97 -0.84 -9.59
CA PHE A 205 -6.88 -0.08 -10.43
C PHE A 205 -8.31 -0.62 -10.34
N GLN A 206 -8.51 -1.93 -10.56
CA GLN A 206 -9.83 -2.56 -10.49
C GLN A 206 -10.46 -2.44 -9.10
N LEU A 207 -9.70 -2.66 -8.02
CA LEU A 207 -10.19 -2.52 -6.64
C LEU A 207 -10.63 -1.09 -6.34
N THR A 208 -9.86 -0.10 -6.79
CA THR A 208 -10.17 1.32 -6.53
C THR A 208 -11.39 1.76 -7.34
N LEU A 209 -11.50 1.39 -8.62
CA LEU A 209 -12.68 1.71 -9.43
C LEU A 209 -13.94 0.99 -8.93
N ARG A 210 -13.81 -0.23 -8.41
CA ARG A 210 -14.93 -0.96 -7.83
C ARG A 210 -15.46 -0.32 -6.56
N THR A 211 -14.61 0.33 -5.77
CA THR A 211 -15.03 0.99 -4.51
C THR A 211 -15.44 2.45 -4.73
N ALA A 212 -14.61 3.25 -5.38
CA ALA A 212 -14.88 4.66 -5.58
C ALA A 212 -15.85 4.95 -6.73
N GLY A 213 -15.82 4.13 -7.79
CA GLY A 213 -16.59 4.29 -9.02
C GLY A 213 -15.72 4.46 -10.26
N LYS A 214 -16.29 4.14 -11.43
CA LYS A 214 -15.56 4.15 -12.72
C LYS A 214 -15.09 5.54 -13.17
N THR A 215 -15.76 6.61 -12.73
CA THR A 215 -15.40 8.00 -13.05
C THR A 215 -13.97 8.36 -12.63
N TYR A 216 -13.47 7.75 -11.56
CA TYR A 216 -12.10 7.96 -11.08
C TYR A 216 -11.02 7.30 -11.97
N MET A 217 -11.40 6.67 -13.08
CA MET A 217 -10.44 6.19 -14.09
C MET A 217 -9.51 7.31 -14.57
N ILE A 218 -10.00 8.55 -14.63
CA ILE A 218 -9.20 9.70 -15.05
C ILE A 218 -7.98 9.94 -14.16
N PHE A 219 -8.09 9.69 -12.84
CA PHE A 219 -6.96 9.79 -11.92
C PHE A 219 -5.85 8.82 -12.31
N PHE A 220 -6.20 7.57 -12.58
CA PHE A 220 -5.23 6.55 -12.99
C PHE A 220 -4.62 6.83 -14.35
N VAL A 221 -5.39 7.32 -15.32
CA VAL A 221 -4.87 7.72 -16.63
C VAL A 221 -3.83 8.84 -16.48
N VAL A 222 -4.12 9.86 -15.69
CA VAL A 222 -3.19 10.97 -15.43
C VAL A 222 -1.93 10.48 -14.72
N VAL A 223 -2.07 9.66 -13.68
CA VAL A 223 -0.92 9.10 -12.93
C VAL A 223 -0.07 8.17 -13.78
N ILE A 224 -0.68 7.32 -14.62
CA ILE A 224 0.08 6.42 -15.51
C ILE A 224 0.78 7.25 -16.60
N PHE A 225 0.08 8.19 -17.24
CA PHE A 225 0.68 8.98 -18.30
C PHE A 225 1.82 9.90 -17.80
N LEU A 226 1.57 10.67 -16.73
CA LEU A 226 2.56 11.59 -16.16
C LEU A 226 3.58 10.90 -15.25
N GLY A 227 3.21 9.80 -14.60
CA GLY A 227 4.08 9.06 -13.71
C GLY A 227 4.96 8.08 -14.48
N SER A 228 4.36 7.07 -15.14
CA SER A 228 5.17 5.99 -15.73
C SER A 228 5.85 6.42 -17.03
N PHE A 229 5.13 7.04 -17.97
CA PHE A 229 5.76 7.38 -19.25
C PHE A 229 6.76 8.53 -19.14
N TYR A 230 6.42 9.60 -18.42
CA TYR A 230 7.34 10.74 -18.31
C TYR A 230 8.54 10.45 -17.39
N LEU A 231 8.35 9.85 -16.21
CA LEU A 231 9.46 9.63 -15.27
C LEU A 231 10.40 8.51 -15.72
N ILE A 232 9.89 7.41 -16.31
CA ILE A 232 10.76 6.35 -16.86
C ILE A 232 11.59 6.92 -18.01
N ASN A 233 10.98 7.69 -18.91
CA ASN A 233 11.70 8.32 -20.02
C ASN A 233 12.76 9.33 -19.53
N LEU A 234 12.47 10.07 -18.45
CA LEU A 234 13.44 10.97 -17.83
C LEU A 234 14.61 10.19 -17.21
N ILE A 235 14.34 9.11 -16.48
CA ILE A 235 15.38 8.24 -15.92
C ILE A 235 16.25 7.66 -17.04
N LEU A 236 15.65 7.12 -18.11
CA LEU A 236 16.37 6.59 -19.26
C LEU A 236 17.23 7.65 -19.94
N ALA A 237 16.72 8.87 -20.11
CA ALA A 237 17.47 9.99 -20.68
C ALA A 237 18.68 10.37 -19.83
N VAL A 238 18.51 10.48 -18.50
CA VAL A 238 19.62 10.83 -17.59
C VAL A 238 20.66 9.71 -17.55
N VAL A 239 20.24 8.45 -17.55
CA VAL A 239 21.14 7.30 -17.66
C VAL A 239 21.93 7.36 -18.97
N ALA A 240 21.28 7.60 -20.10
CA ALA A 240 21.94 7.71 -21.41
C ALA A 240 22.96 8.87 -21.45
N MET A 241 22.61 10.04 -20.93
CA MET A 241 23.55 11.18 -20.81
C MET A 241 24.75 10.84 -19.91
N ALA A 242 24.51 10.19 -18.78
CA ALA A 242 25.56 9.79 -17.85
C ALA A 242 26.56 8.79 -18.47
N TYR A 243 26.07 7.83 -19.26
CA TYR A 243 26.89 6.88 -20.01
C TYR A 243 27.64 7.56 -21.16
N ALA A 244 27.00 8.49 -21.90
CA ALA A 244 27.64 9.23 -22.97
C ALA A 244 28.79 10.12 -22.47
N GLU A 245 28.71 10.66 -21.25
CA GLU A 245 29.82 11.40 -20.63
C GLU A 245 30.96 10.50 -20.12
N GLN A 246 30.75 9.20 -19.95
CA GLN A 246 31.76 8.25 -19.47
C GLN A 246 32.55 7.57 -20.59
N ASN A 247 32.00 7.52 -21.81
CA ASN A 247 32.67 7.02 -23.02
C ASN A 247 33.42 8.14 -23.75
#